data_AF-A0A940UNX8-F1
#
_entry.id   AF-A0A940UNX8-F1
#
_cell.length_a   1.000
_cell.length_b   1.000
_cell.length_c   1.000
_cell.angle_alpha   90.00
_cell.angle_beta   90.00
_cell.angle_gamma   90.00
#
_symmetry.space_group_name_H-M   'P 1'
#
loop_
_entity.id
_entity.type
_entity.pdbx_description
1 polymer ?
#
loop_
_entity_poly.entity_id
_entity_poly.type
_entity_poly.pdbx_seq_one_letter_code
_entity_poly.pdbx_strand_id
1 'polypeptide(L)'
;MTPDTTPPTSNDDRPPDLKSLVGKIVSHCFKSRPGIVILIILLMTFGSWWQWDKVRQLPGIKNAVVWLSRESVPKADPNHFAVIVAHIEDDQGQEVEKLITGALKEFEGTQTLHLDRLIPLERAYPEDMEKRGHTKAREYLKKSRAQVLVWGRVVRTSGKSVPELYWTASETLAEARSYGRYQPTESLELPVIFWEDLAGVLRLLIAAQNANFYAAQGRYNGDQIRPLIGKVRQLLKGTEDKSGWNQQARAQTWVILGDSLQILGEEKGEHQAFVEAIQAYREVLKERIRKRVPLD
;
A
#
# COMPACT_ATOMS: atom_id res chain seq x y z
N MET A 1 60.62 -62.82 -12.35
CA MET A 1 61.18 -61.66 -11.64
C MET A 1 60.19 -60.51 -11.72
N THR A 2 59.45 -60.27 -10.64
CA THR A 2 58.62 -59.07 -10.46
C THR A 2 59.46 -58.03 -9.72
N PRO A 3 59.58 -56.78 -10.18
CA PRO A 3 60.26 -55.75 -9.42
C PRO A 3 59.33 -55.26 -8.31
N ASP A 4 59.84 -55.39 -7.09
CA ASP A 4 59.37 -54.78 -5.86
C ASP A 4 59.54 -53.26 -5.97
N THR A 5 58.46 -52.50 -5.79
CA THR A 5 58.50 -51.04 -5.68
C THR A 5 57.61 -50.61 -4.52
N THR A 6 58.14 -50.70 -3.31
CA THR A 6 57.72 -49.88 -2.18
C THR A 6 57.98 -48.40 -2.47
N PRO A 7 57.00 -47.50 -2.30
CA PRO A 7 57.22 -46.06 -2.46
C PRO A 7 58.00 -45.48 -1.26
N PRO A 8 58.76 -44.37 -1.45
CA PRO A 8 59.56 -43.77 -0.40
C PRO A 8 58.67 -43.07 0.64
N THR A 9 59.02 -43.26 1.92
CA THR A 9 58.48 -42.54 3.07
C THR A 9 58.82 -41.05 2.99
N SER A 10 57.85 -40.23 2.58
CA SER A 10 57.89 -38.77 2.71
C SER A 10 57.20 -38.37 4.02
N ASN A 11 57.98 -38.28 5.09
CA ASN A 11 57.58 -37.68 6.35
C ASN A 11 57.56 -36.15 6.19
N ASP A 12 56.38 -35.55 5.99
CA ASP A 12 56.12 -34.14 6.33
C ASP A 12 54.68 -33.98 6.83
N ASP A 13 54.36 -34.67 7.92
CA ASP A 13 53.17 -34.40 8.72
C ASP A 13 53.41 -33.13 9.56
N ARG A 14 53.41 -31.97 8.91
CA ARG A 14 53.18 -30.69 9.60
C ARG A 14 51.74 -30.27 9.38
N PRO A 15 50.94 -30.09 10.44
CA PRO A 15 49.61 -29.50 10.28
C PRO A 15 49.76 -28.12 9.64
N PRO A 16 48.94 -27.78 8.64
CA PRO A 16 49.09 -26.53 7.91
C PRO A 16 49.01 -25.35 8.89
N ASP A 17 50.00 -24.44 8.81
CA ASP A 17 50.09 -23.26 9.67
C ASP A 17 48.83 -22.40 9.49
N LEU A 18 47.95 -22.47 10.50
CA LEU A 18 46.64 -21.83 10.54
C LEU A 18 46.75 -20.32 10.28
N LYS A 19 47.87 -19.69 10.68
CA LYS A 19 48.11 -18.26 10.47
C LYS A 19 48.23 -17.92 8.99
N SER A 20 48.86 -18.79 8.19
CA SER A 20 49.03 -18.57 6.75
C SER A 20 47.74 -18.76 5.96
N LEU A 21 46.86 -19.67 6.41
CA LEU A 21 45.54 -19.90 5.81
C LEU A 21 44.55 -18.77 6.15
N VAL A 22 44.54 -18.32 7.41
CA VAL A 22 43.71 -17.19 7.85
C VAL A 22 44.14 -15.90 7.14
N GLY A 23 45.45 -15.66 6.99
CA GLY A 23 45.96 -14.49 6.26
C GLY A 23 45.51 -14.42 4.80
N LYS A 24 45.51 -15.56 4.09
CA LYS A 24 45.07 -15.64 2.69
C LYS A 24 43.56 -15.37 2.54
N ILE A 25 42.72 -15.94 3.42
CA ILE A 25 41.26 -15.74 3.39
C ILE A 25 40.89 -14.28 3.71
N VAL A 26 41.57 -13.67 4.70
CA VAL A 26 41.36 -12.27 5.08
C VAL A 26 41.73 -11.32 3.95
N SER A 27 42.85 -11.56 3.25
CA SER A 27 43.26 -10.73 2.10
C SER A 27 42.33 -10.83 0.88
N HIS A 28 41.65 -11.97 0.70
CA HIS A 28 40.75 -12.19 -0.42
C HIS A 28 39.34 -11.64 -0.14
N CYS A 29 38.88 -11.71 1.12
CA CYS A 29 37.57 -11.17 1.52
C CYS A 29 37.50 -9.64 1.57
N PHE A 30 38.63 -8.94 1.74
CA PHE A 30 38.64 -7.48 1.86
C PHE A 30 38.49 -6.72 0.52
N LYS A 31 38.46 -7.39 -0.64
CA LYS A 31 38.28 -6.75 -1.95
C LYS A 31 36.85 -6.74 -2.48
N SER A 32 35.86 -7.35 -1.81
CA SER A 32 34.48 -7.39 -2.32
C SER A 32 33.42 -7.42 -1.20
N ARG A 33 32.36 -6.60 -1.38
CA ARG A 33 31.20 -6.44 -0.46
C ARG A 33 30.61 -7.74 0.13
N PRO A 34 30.52 -8.89 -0.57
CA PRO A 34 30.03 -10.14 0.02
C PRO A 34 30.98 -10.80 1.04
N GLY A 35 32.29 -10.56 0.97
CA GLY A 35 33.27 -11.19 1.89
C GLY A 35 33.12 -10.71 3.34
N ILE A 36 32.71 -9.46 3.53
CA ILE A 36 32.42 -8.88 4.85
C ILE A 36 31.15 -9.52 5.46
N VAL A 37 30.14 -9.81 4.64
CA VAL A 37 28.89 -10.44 5.09
C VAL A 37 29.14 -11.87 5.56
N ILE A 38 29.97 -12.63 4.85
CA ILE A 38 30.34 -14.01 5.23
C ILE A 38 31.15 -14.02 6.52
N LEU A 39 32.11 -13.09 6.70
CA LEU A 39 32.89 -12.97 7.93
C LEU A 39 32.01 -12.61 9.14
N ILE A 40 31.02 -11.74 8.94
CA ILE A 40 30.03 -11.38 9.94
C ILE A 40 29.13 -12.59 10.27
N ILE A 41 28.71 -13.40 9.29
CA ILE A 41 27.95 -14.64 9.53
C ILE A 41 28.81 -15.70 10.25
N LEU A 42 30.11 -15.80 9.93
CA LEU A 42 31.05 -16.72 10.59
C LEU A 42 31.34 -16.31 12.04
N LEU A 43 31.54 -15.02 12.30
CA LEU A 43 31.66 -14.48 13.66
C LEU A 43 30.33 -14.55 14.43
N MET A 44 29.19 -14.37 13.74
CA MET A 44 27.87 -14.54 14.32
C MET A 44 27.56 -16.00 14.63
N THR A 45 27.96 -16.97 13.81
CA THR A 45 27.74 -18.40 14.07
C THR A 45 28.65 -18.91 15.20
N PHE A 46 29.88 -18.40 15.28
CA PHE A 46 30.80 -18.71 16.38
C PHE A 46 30.40 -18.04 17.71
N GLY A 47 29.94 -16.78 17.68
CA GLY A 47 29.41 -16.09 18.86
C GLY A 47 27.99 -16.53 19.25
N SER A 48 27.20 -17.02 18.29
CA SER A 48 25.81 -17.49 18.47
C SER A 48 25.70 -18.64 19.44
N TRP A 49 26.70 -19.50 19.57
CA TRP A 49 26.54 -20.65 20.46
C TRP A 49 26.61 -20.27 21.95
N TRP A 50 27.09 -19.06 22.32
CA TRP A 50 27.38 -18.74 23.73
C TRP A 50 26.60 -17.55 24.34
N GLN A 51 26.15 -16.53 23.58
CA GLN A 51 25.53 -15.31 24.18
C GLN A 51 24.43 -14.63 23.34
N TRP A 52 23.54 -15.41 22.70
CA TRP A 52 22.47 -14.88 21.83
C TRP A 52 21.58 -13.79 22.48
N ASP A 53 21.31 -13.88 23.78
CA ASP A 53 20.47 -12.90 24.49
C ASP A 53 21.11 -11.52 24.64
N LYS A 54 22.45 -11.44 24.71
CA LYS A 54 23.18 -10.16 24.79
C LYS A 54 23.31 -9.49 23.43
N VAL A 55 23.50 -10.28 22.37
CA VAL A 55 23.65 -9.79 21.00
C VAL A 55 22.36 -9.09 20.52
N ARG A 56 21.18 -9.62 20.87
CA ARG A 56 19.89 -8.97 20.57
C ARG A 56 19.69 -7.61 21.22
N GLN A 57 20.43 -7.29 22.28
CA GLN A 57 20.24 -6.04 23.03
C GLN A 57 21.08 -4.87 22.51
N LEU A 58 22.01 -5.11 21.58
CA LEU A 58 22.87 -4.07 21.02
C LEU A 58 22.07 -3.06 20.17
N PRO A 59 22.35 -1.74 20.26
CA PRO A 59 21.54 -0.68 19.65
C PRO A 59 21.48 -0.69 18.12
N GLY A 60 22.36 -1.44 17.43
CA GLY A 60 22.26 -1.68 15.98
C GLY A 60 21.54 -2.99 15.60
N ILE A 61 21.55 -3.98 16.49
CA ILE A 61 21.03 -5.34 16.20
C ILE A 61 19.52 -5.40 16.44
N LYS A 62 18.98 -4.65 17.41
CA LYS A 62 17.51 -4.51 17.57
C LYS A 62 16.85 -4.02 16.27
N ASN A 63 17.42 -3.01 15.63
CA ASN A 63 16.91 -2.48 14.37
C ASN A 63 17.07 -3.45 13.20
N ALA A 64 18.21 -4.15 13.13
CA ALA A 64 18.46 -5.17 12.11
C ALA A 64 17.52 -6.38 12.25
N VAL A 65 17.27 -6.85 13.49
CA VAL A 65 16.35 -7.94 13.79
C VAL A 65 14.91 -7.53 13.47
N VAL A 66 14.46 -6.33 13.86
CA VAL A 66 13.12 -5.81 13.49
C VAL A 66 12.98 -5.65 11.97
N TRP A 67 14.04 -5.28 11.26
CA TRP A 67 14.02 -5.20 9.80
C TRP A 67 13.99 -6.58 9.13
N LEU A 68 14.70 -7.57 9.68
CA LEU A 68 14.69 -8.98 9.21
C LEU A 68 13.44 -9.77 9.61
N SER A 69 12.79 -9.43 10.73
CA SER A 69 11.62 -10.14 11.25
C SER A 69 10.29 -9.56 10.77
N ARG A 70 10.30 -8.43 10.06
CA ARG A 70 9.10 -7.88 9.42
C ARG A 70 8.77 -8.75 8.22
N GLU A 71 7.54 -9.25 8.16
CA GLU A 71 7.05 -9.98 6.99
C GLU A 71 7.33 -9.22 5.70
N SER A 72 7.70 -9.96 4.66
CA SER A 72 7.97 -9.39 3.34
C SER A 72 6.74 -8.69 2.81
N VAL A 73 6.91 -7.52 2.17
CA VAL A 73 5.81 -6.83 1.49
C VAL A 73 5.16 -7.82 0.51
N PRO A 74 3.83 -8.04 0.58
CA PRO A 74 3.14 -9.03 -0.25
C PRO A 74 3.32 -8.70 -1.73
N LYS A 75 3.24 -9.72 -2.59
CA LYS A 75 3.37 -9.57 -4.04
C LYS A 75 1.99 -9.75 -4.70
N ALA A 76 1.62 -8.79 -5.53
CA ALA A 76 0.40 -8.85 -6.32
C ALA A 76 0.57 -9.75 -7.54
N ASP A 77 -0.52 -10.42 -7.91
CA ASP A 77 -0.69 -11.05 -9.21
C ASP A 77 -0.89 -9.95 -10.27
N PRO A 78 -0.07 -9.87 -11.32
CA PRO A 78 -0.21 -8.86 -12.36
C PRO A 78 -1.52 -8.93 -13.14
N ASN A 79 -2.25 -10.05 -13.11
CA ASN A 79 -3.48 -10.24 -13.87
C ASN A 79 -4.75 -9.84 -13.10
N HIS A 80 -4.62 -9.47 -11.82
CA HIS A 80 -5.73 -9.10 -10.96
C HIS A 80 -5.56 -7.67 -10.46
N PHE A 81 -6.69 -6.99 -10.22
CA PHE A 81 -6.67 -5.70 -9.56
C PHE A 81 -6.39 -5.91 -8.07
N ALA A 82 -5.15 -5.66 -7.65
CA ALA A 82 -4.69 -5.90 -6.29
C ALA A 82 -4.79 -4.65 -5.40
N VAL A 83 -5.44 -4.81 -4.26
CA VAL A 83 -5.60 -3.80 -3.22
C VAL A 83 -4.92 -4.28 -1.94
N ILE A 84 -3.95 -3.52 -1.46
CA ILE A 84 -3.30 -3.73 -0.18
C ILE A 84 -4.07 -2.99 0.91
N VAL A 85 -4.36 -3.67 2.01
CA VAL A 85 -4.87 -3.06 3.24
C VAL A 85 -3.75 -3.08 4.28
N ALA A 86 -3.32 -1.91 4.72
CA ALA A 86 -2.38 -1.76 5.83
C ALA A 86 -3.11 -1.76 7.19
N HIS A 87 -2.38 -1.98 8.27
CA HIS A 87 -2.95 -1.78 9.61
C HIS A 87 -3.42 -0.34 9.79
N ILE A 88 -4.63 -0.20 10.33
CA ILE A 88 -5.27 1.07 10.61
C ILE A 88 -4.92 1.52 12.03
N GLU A 89 -4.44 2.76 12.17
CA GLU A 89 -4.10 3.33 13.48
C GLU A 89 -5.37 3.50 14.33
N ASP A 90 -5.26 3.24 15.63
CA ASP A 90 -6.37 3.33 16.61
C ASP A 90 -7.58 2.39 16.35
N ASP A 91 -7.48 1.45 15.41
CA ASP A 91 -8.48 0.42 15.11
C ASP A 91 -8.44 -0.75 16.11
N GLN A 92 -9.02 -0.51 17.29
CA GLN A 92 -9.13 -1.53 18.34
C GLN A 92 -9.85 -2.77 17.81
N GLY A 93 -9.20 -3.94 17.89
CA GLY A 93 -9.78 -5.19 17.41
C GLY A 93 -9.77 -5.37 15.88
N GLN A 94 -9.13 -4.45 15.13
CA GLN A 94 -9.05 -4.46 13.66
C GLN A 94 -10.45 -4.49 13.00
N GLU A 95 -11.41 -3.78 13.59
CA GLU A 95 -12.80 -3.79 13.11
C GLU A 95 -12.91 -3.13 11.74
N VAL A 96 -12.33 -1.94 11.59
CA VAL A 96 -12.33 -1.21 10.32
C VAL A 96 -11.52 -1.96 9.25
N GLU A 97 -10.38 -2.55 9.61
CA GLU A 97 -9.59 -3.38 8.70
C GLU A 97 -10.40 -4.58 8.15
N LYS A 98 -11.13 -5.29 9.02
CA LYS A 98 -12.01 -6.41 8.63
C LYS A 98 -13.15 -5.96 7.73
N LEU A 99 -13.73 -4.79 8.03
CA LEU A 99 -14.80 -4.20 7.25
C LEU A 99 -14.33 -3.81 5.84
N ILE A 100 -13.16 -3.18 5.69
CA ILE A 100 -12.53 -2.87 4.40
C ILE A 100 -12.27 -4.16 3.62
N THR A 101 -11.66 -5.15 4.28
CA THR A 101 -11.36 -6.46 3.68
C THR A 101 -12.63 -7.17 3.22
N GLY A 102 -13.70 -7.09 4.01
CA GLY A 102 -15.01 -7.64 3.66
C GLY A 102 -15.59 -6.97 2.42
N ALA A 103 -15.55 -5.64 2.34
CA ALA A 103 -16.04 -4.89 1.18
C ALA A 103 -15.25 -5.20 -0.10
N LEU A 104 -13.93 -5.43 0.00
CA LEU A 104 -13.09 -5.79 -1.13
C LEU A 104 -13.40 -7.21 -1.66
N LYS A 105 -13.65 -8.16 -0.77
CA LYS A 105 -13.96 -9.56 -1.13
C LYS A 105 -15.24 -9.74 -1.93
N GLU A 106 -16.15 -8.77 -1.92
CA GLU A 106 -17.39 -8.83 -2.71
C GLU A 106 -17.18 -8.68 -4.22
N PHE A 107 -15.99 -8.23 -4.65
CA PHE A 107 -15.69 -7.99 -6.06
C PHE A 107 -14.87 -9.11 -6.67
N GLU A 108 -15.49 -9.87 -7.56
CA GLU A 108 -14.79 -10.82 -8.42
C GLU A 108 -13.71 -10.10 -9.26
N GLY A 109 -12.54 -10.73 -9.39
CA GLY A 109 -11.41 -10.16 -10.12
C GLY A 109 -10.55 -9.19 -9.32
N THR A 110 -10.83 -8.99 -8.02
CA THR A 110 -9.93 -8.26 -7.11
C THR A 110 -9.07 -9.21 -6.29
N GLN A 111 -7.82 -8.82 -6.02
CA GLN A 111 -6.94 -9.51 -5.10
C GLN A 111 -6.74 -8.64 -3.87
N THR A 112 -7.22 -9.10 -2.71
CA THR A 112 -6.95 -8.39 -1.44
C THR A 112 -5.68 -8.93 -0.81
N LEU A 113 -4.76 -8.03 -0.46
CA LEU A 113 -3.49 -8.34 0.20
C LEU A 113 -3.42 -7.60 1.53
N HIS A 114 -2.83 -8.23 2.55
CA HIS A 114 -2.62 -7.61 3.85
C HIS A 114 -1.16 -7.15 3.99
N LEU A 115 -0.97 -5.95 4.50
CA LEU A 115 0.33 -5.43 4.86
C LEU A 115 0.41 -5.33 6.38
N ASP A 116 1.24 -6.19 6.98
CA ASP A 116 1.48 -6.28 8.43
C ASP A 116 2.34 -5.11 8.96
N ARG A 117 1.98 -3.89 8.55
CA ARG A 117 2.67 -2.65 8.90
C ARG A 117 1.67 -1.52 8.93
N LEU A 118 1.85 -0.67 9.93
CA LEU A 118 1.19 0.62 10.01
C LEU A 118 1.93 1.64 9.14
N ILE A 119 1.19 2.55 8.51
CA ILE A 119 1.73 3.79 7.95
C ILE A 119 1.36 4.91 8.93
N PRO A 120 2.31 5.37 9.78
CA PRO A 120 1.98 6.25 10.90
C PRO A 120 1.57 7.65 10.45
N LEU A 121 0.50 8.15 11.05
CA LEU A 121 0.03 9.54 10.92
C LEU A 121 0.64 10.37 12.06
N GLU A 122 1.95 10.62 11.93
CA GLU A 122 2.77 11.22 13.00
C GLU A 122 2.38 12.68 13.29
N ARG A 123 1.91 12.95 14.51
CA ARG A 123 1.22 14.18 14.92
C ARG A 123 2.11 15.43 15.03
N ALA A 124 3.44 15.29 14.95
CA ALA A 124 4.37 16.38 15.22
C ALA A 124 4.38 17.48 14.13
N TYR A 125 4.03 17.14 12.88
CA TYR A 125 4.03 18.08 11.74
C TYR A 125 2.84 17.80 10.81
N PRO A 126 1.68 18.46 11.03
CA PRO A 126 0.43 18.18 10.34
C PRO A 126 0.48 18.42 8.82
N GLU A 127 1.16 19.47 8.37
CA GLU A 127 1.10 19.95 6.98
C GLU A 127 1.70 18.98 5.96
N ASP A 128 2.61 18.10 6.38
CA ASP A 128 3.31 17.13 5.50
C ASP A 128 2.98 15.66 5.84
N MET A 129 2.11 15.42 6.82
CA MET A 129 1.82 14.08 7.34
C MET A 129 1.27 13.15 6.25
N GLU A 130 0.24 13.61 5.56
CA GLU A 130 -0.44 12.86 4.50
C GLU A 130 0.50 12.58 3.33
N LYS A 131 1.25 13.60 2.91
CA LYS A 131 2.24 13.49 1.85
C LYS A 131 3.31 12.43 2.15
N ARG A 132 3.81 12.38 3.40
CA ARG A 132 4.74 11.33 3.84
C ARG A 132 4.08 9.95 3.81
N GLY A 133 2.85 9.83 4.30
CA GLY A 133 2.12 8.56 4.29
C GLY A 133 1.86 8.04 2.88
N HIS A 134 1.40 8.90 1.95
CA HIS A 134 1.26 8.56 0.53
C HIS A 134 2.59 8.17 -0.12
N THR A 135 3.68 8.86 0.21
CA THR A 135 5.02 8.51 -0.27
C THR A 135 5.42 7.12 0.20
N LYS A 136 5.16 6.79 1.48
CA LYS A 136 5.41 5.46 2.02
C LYS A 136 4.54 4.39 1.40
N ALA A 137 3.26 4.69 1.19
CA ALA A 137 2.33 3.81 0.50
C ALA A 137 2.81 3.49 -0.92
N ARG A 138 3.26 4.51 -1.69
CA ARG A 138 3.84 4.32 -3.03
C ARG A 138 5.10 3.44 -3.01
N GLU A 139 5.98 3.57 -2.02
CA GLU A 139 7.12 2.65 -1.88
C GLU A 139 6.68 1.18 -1.71
N TYR A 140 5.62 0.94 -0.93
CA TYR A 140 5.08 -0.40 -0.76
C TYR A 140 4.37 -0.90 -2.02
N LEU A 141 3.66 -0.03 -2.74
CA LEU A 141 3.05 -0.35 -4.04
C LEU A 141 4.10 -0.75 -5.07
N LYS A 142 5.20 0.00 -5.19
CA LYS A 142 6.31 -0.34 -6.08
C LYS A 142 6.92 -1.71 -5.74
N LYS A 143 7.07 -2.02 -4.46
CA LYS A 143 7.62 -3.30 -3.99
C LYS A 143 6.64 -4.46 -4.21
N SER A 144 5.36 -4.25 -3.99
CA SER A 144 4.33 -5.29 -4.12
C SER A 144 3.87 -5.51 -5.55
N ARG A 145 3.98 -4.48 -6.40
CA ARG A 145 3.32 -4.37 -7.71
C ARG A 145 1.79 -4.34 -7.63
N ALA A 146 1.23 -4.07 -6.45
CA ALA A 146 -0.20 -3.85 -6.31
C ALA A 146 -0.61 -2.50 -6.88
N GLN A 147 -1.88 -2.37 -7.22
CA GLN A 147 -2.44 -1.18 -7.86
C GLN A 147 -2.80 -0.11 -6.84
N VAL A 148 -3.24 -0.51 -5.64
CA VAL A 148 -3.77 0.41 -4.60
C VAL A 148 -3.36 -0.02 -3.20
N LEU A 149 -3.11 0.96 -2.32
CA LEU A 149 -2.92 0.76 -0.89
C LEU A 149 -3.89 1.64 -0.10
N VAL A 150 -4.67 1.00 0.77
CA VAL A 150 -5.57 1.63 1.74
C VAL A 150 -4.90 1.64 3.11
N TRP A 151 -4.85 2.82 3.71
CA TRP A 151 -4.23 3.06 5.02
C TRP A 151 -4.95 4.21 5.73
N GLY A 152 -4.69 4.42 7.02
CA GLY A 152 -5.28 5.53 7.75
C GLY A 152 -5.43 5.26 9.24
N ARG A 153 -6.42 5.89 9.85
CA ARG A 153 -6.73 5.77 11.28
C ARG A 153 -8.22 5.73 11.56
N VAL A 154 -8.57 5.42 12.81
CA VAL A 154 -9.92 5.52 13.33
C VAL A 154 -9.99 6.66 14.34
N VAL A 155 -10.87 7.63 14.11
CA VAL A 155 -11.17 8.71 15.04
C VAL A 155 -12.46 8.37 15.78
N ARG A 156 -12.49 8.54 17.10
CA ARG A 156 -13.71 8.33 17.91
C ARG A 156 -14.44 9.66 18.12
N THR A 157 -15.67 9.74 17.65
CA THR A 157 -16.54 10.91 17.82
C THR A 157 -17.87 10.47 18.43
N SER A 158 -18.23 11.02 19.59
CA SER A 158 -19.50 10.74 20.28
C SER A 158 -19.76 9.23 20.51
N GLY A 159 -18.71 8.48 20.84
CA GLY A 159 -18.78 7.03 21.08
C GLY A 159 -18.84 6.16 19.81
N LYS A 160 -18.82 6.75 18.62
CA LYS A 160 -18.79 6.04 17.33
C LYS A 160 -17.42 6.16 16.68
N SER A 161 -16.99 5.08 16.04
CA SER A 161 -15.76 5.01 15.25
C SER A 161 -15.99 5.62 13.86
N VAL A 162 -15.19 6.61 13.50
CA VAL A 162 -15.20 7.26 12.19
C VAL A 162 -13.86 6.99 11.52
N PRO A 163 -13.83 6.21 10.42
CA PRO A 163 -12.60 5.92 9.70
C PRO A 163 -12.13 7.14 8.91
N GLU A 164 -10.85 7.49 9.05
CA GLU A 164 -10.14 8.47 8.25
C GLU A 164 -9.12 7.72 7.39
N LEU A 165 -9.55 7.41 6.16
CA LEU A 165 -8.84 6.51 5.26
C LEU A 165 -8.31 7.24 4.04
N TYR A 166 -7.14 6.79 3.61
CA TYR A 166 -6.41 7.31 2.48
C TYR A 166 -6.28 6.23 1.41
N TRP A 167 -6.59 6.61 0.17
CA TRP A 167 -6.44 5.77 -1.01
C TRP A 167 -5.22 6.22 -1.80
N THR A 168 -4.20 5.35 -1.88
CA THR A 168 -3.00 5.62 -2.68
C THR A 168 -2.96 4.71 -3.89
N ALA A 169 -2.93 5.30 -5.08
CA ALA A 169 -2.74 4.56 -6.32
C ALA A 169 -1.24 4.37 -6.63
N SER A 170 -0.92 3.29 -7.34
CA SER A 170 0.39 3.10 -7.97
C SER A 170 0.59 4.10 -9.10
N GLU A 171 1.85 4.42 -9.43
CA GLU A 171 2.20 5.34 -10.53
C GLU A 171 1.53 4.90 -11.85
N THR A 172 1.61 3.61 -12.18
CA THR A 172 1.00 3.05 -13.39
C THR A 172 -0.52 3.22 -13.43
N LEU A 173 -1.21 3.03 -12.31
CA LEU A 173 -2.66 3.25 -12.23
C LEU A 173 -3.01 4.74 -12.33
N ALA A 174 -2.22 5.62 -11.72
CA ALA A 174 -2.43 7.07 -11.77
C ALA A 174 -2.20 7.65 -13.18
N GLU A 175 -1.20 7.15 -13.90
CA GLU A 175 -0.92 7.51 -15.29
C GLU A 175 -2.07 7.09 -16.23
N ALA A 176 -2.65 5.90 -16.02
CA ALA A 176 -3.81 5.46 -16.80
C ALA A 176 -5.03 6.39 -16.65
N ARG A 177 -5.18 7.07 -15.50
CA ARG A 177 -6.25 8.08 -15.28
C ARG A 177 -5.96 9.43 -15.96
N SER A 178 -4.74 9.67 -16.41
CA SER A 178 -4.26 11.01 -16.82
C SER A 178 -4.67 11.44 -18.24
N TYR A 179 -5.52 10.68 -18.93
CA TYR A 179 -6.06 11.08 -20.25
C TYR A 179 -7.07 12.25 -20.20
N GLY A 180 -7.44 12.74 -19.00
CA GLY A 180 -8.23 13.96 -18.79
C GLY A 180 -7.49 14.98 -17.92
N ARG A 181 -7.34 16.23 -18.39
CA ARG A 181 -6.50 17.32 -17.83
C ARG A 181 -7.00 17.94 -16.51
N TYR A 182 -7.46 17.16 -15.56
CA TYR A 182 -7.65 17.58 -14.17
C TYR A 182 -7.13 16.44 -13.30
N GLN A 183 -5.95 16.62 -12.70
CA GLN A 183 -5.46 15.76 -11.63
C GLN A 183 -5.85 16.40 -10.30
N PRO A 184 -7.03 16.11 -9.71
CA PRO A 184 -7.25 16.41 -8.31
C PRO A 184 -6.46 15.39 -7.49
N THR A 185 -5.15 15.64 -7.37
CA THR A 185 -4.16 14.94 -6.53
C THR A 185 -4.07 13.43 -6.76
N GLU A 186 -2.89 12.91 -7.09
CA GLU A 186 -2.60 11.46 -7.26
C GLU A 186 -2.97 10.58 -6.03
N SER A 187 -3.34 11.24 -4.92
CA SER A 187 -3.85 10.70 -3.68
C SER A 187 -5.29 11.16 -3.43
N LEU A 188 -6.22 10.20 -3.30
CA LEU A 188 -7.61 10.46 -2.97
C LEU A 188 -7.84 10.21 -1.47
N GLU A 189 -8.26 11.26 -0.75
CA GLU A 189 -8.82 11.13 0.59
C GLU A 189 -10.23 10.57 0.50
N LEU A 190 -10.52 9.51 1.27
CA LEU A 190 -11.87 8.99 1.36
C LEU A 190 -12.74 9.88 2.26
N PRO A 191 -14.06 9.96 2.01
CA PRO A 191 -14.97 10.70 2.88
C PRO A 191 -14.86 10.25 4.33
N VAL A 192 -14.59 11.19 5.24
CA VAL A 192 -14.58 10.92 6.69
C VAL A 192 -16.02 10.88 7.20
N ILE A 193 -16.67 9.74 6.98
CA ILE A 193 -18.08 9.46 7.32
C ILE A 193 -18.20 8.11 8.03
N PHE A 194 -19.36 7.81 8.61
CA PHE A 194 -19.59 6.51 9.24
C PHE A 194 -19.51 5.35 8.24
N TRP A 195 -19.11 4.18 8.73
CA TRP A 195 -18.85 3.01 7.89
C TRP A 195 -20.06 2.58 7.04
N GLU A 196 -21.28 2.68 7.58
CA GLU A 196 -22.52 2.28 6.89
C GLU A 196 -22.70 3.00 5.55
N ASP A 197 -22.26 4.25 5.48
CA ASP A 197 -22.28 5.07 4.27
C ASP A 197 -20.98 4.92 3.47
N LEU A 198 -19.83 4.91 4.15
CA LEU A 198 -18.53 4.79 3.51
C LEU A 198 -18.40 3.50 2.70
N ALA A 199 -18.96 2.39 3.17
CA ALA A 199 -18.95 1.12 2.47
C ALA A 199 -19.53 1.23 1.05
N GLY A 200 -20.63 1.99 0.88
CA GLY A 200 -21.24 2.22 -0.43
C GLY A 200 -20.34 3.02 -1.37
N VAL A 201 -19.68 4.05 -0.85
CA VAL A 201 -18.74 4.89 -1.61
C VAL A 201 -17.47 4.11 -1.97
N LEU A 202 -16.92 3.35 -1.03
CA LEU A 202 -15.74 2.52 -1.22
C LEU A 202 -16.00 1.42 -2.26
N ARG A 203 -17.17 0.77 -2.20
CA ARG A 203 -17.60 -0.22 -3.20
C ARG A 203 -17.64 0.39 -4.60
N LEU A 204 -18.21 1.59 -4.76
CA LEU A 204 -18.23 2.29 -6.04
C LEU A 204 -16.80 2.57 -6.54
N LEU A 205 -15.94 3.10 -5.67
CA LEU A 205 -14.55 3.37 -6.01
C LEU A 205 -13.80 2.11 -6.46
N ILE A 206 -13.92 1.00 -5.73
CA ILE A 206 -13.29 -0.28 -6.09
C ILE A 206 -13.80 -0.76 -7.44
N ALA A 207 -15.12 -0.77 -7.66
CA ALA A 207 -15.70 -1.23 -8.92
C ALA A 207 -15.21 -0.39 -10.11
N ALA A 208 -15.16 0.94 -9.96
CA ALA A 208 -14.68 1.83 -10.99
C ALA A 208 -13.19 1.61 -11.29
N GLN A 209 -12.33 1.48 -10.27
CA GLN A 209 -10.90 1.25 -10.46
C GLN A 209 -10.60 -0.14 -11.04
N ASN A 210 -11.35 -1.15 -10.62
CA ASN A 210 -11.28 -2.50 -11.16
C ASN A 210 -11.65 -2.52 -12.66
N ALA A 211 -12.75 -1.87 -13.04
CA ALA A 211 -13.14 -1.74 -14.43
C ALA A 211 -12.07 -1.02 -15.26
N ASN A 212 -11.57 0.13 -14.79
CA ASN A 212 -10.51 0.86 -15.48
C ASN A 212 -9.21 0.03 -15.66
N PHE A 213 -8.83 -0.76 -14.65
CA PHE A 213 -7.67 -1.65 -14.73
C PHE A 213 -7.83 -2.71 -15.83
N TYR A 214 -9.01 -3.33 -15.94
CA TYR A 214 -9.29 -4.32 -16.97
C TYR A 214 -9.51 -3.68 -18.36
N ALA A 215 -10.11 -2.49 -18.42
CA ALA A 215 -10.27 -1.69 -19.63
C ALA A 215 -8.94 -1.42 -20.31
N ALA A 216 -7.92 -1.06 -19.53
CA ALA A 216 -6.55 -0.84 -20.01
C ALA A 216 -5.92 -2.11 -20.64
N GLN A 217 -6.48 -3.28 -20.37
CA GLN A 217 -6.09 -4.58 -20.96
C GLN A 217 -7.06 -5.05 -22.07
N GLY A 218 -8.00 -4.19 -22.49
CA GLY A 218 -9.03 -4.51 -23.48
C GLY A 218 -10.18 -5.37 -22.95
N ARG A 219 -10.32 -5.49 -21.62
CA ARG A 219 -11.38 -6.27 -20.97
C ARG A 219 -12.40 -5.34 -20.32
N TYR A 220 -13.52 -5.14 -21.00
CA TYR A 220 -14.58 -4.22 -20.58
C TYR A 220 -15.66 -4.93 -19.75
N ASN A 221 -15.98 -4.43 -18.57
CA ASN A 221 -17.04 -4.96 -17.69
C ASN A 221 -17.66 -3.86 -16.79
N GLY A 222 -18.21 -2.81 -17.39
CA GLY A 222 -18.88 -1.73 -16.66
C GLY A 222 -20.22 -2.09 -15.98
N ASP A 223 -20.74 -3.33 -16.08
CA ASP A 223 -22.09 -3.67 -15.58
C ASP A 223 -22.21 -3.60 -14.05
N GLN A 224 -21.10 -3.83 -13.34
CA GLN A 224 -21.06 -3.74 -11.88
C GLN A 224 -21.10 -2.30 -11.35
N ILE A 225 -20.71 -1.30 -12.17
CA ILE A 225 -20.59 0.09 -11.74
C ILE A 225 -21.97 0.77 -11.63
N ARG A 226 -22.86 0.52 -12.59
CA ARG A 226 -24.17 1.20 -12.68
C ARG A 226 -25.03 1.09 -11.41
N PRO A 227 -25.25 -0.11 -10.80
CA PRO A 227 -26.06 -0.19 -9.58
C PRO A 227 -25.41 0.56 -8.41
N LEU A 228 -24.08 0.61 -8.35
CA LEU A 228 -23.35 1.32 -7.30
C LEU A 228 -23.45 2.84 -7.47
N ILE A 229 -23.39 3.34 -8.70
CA ILE A 229 -23.67 4.75 -9.03
C ILE A 229 -25.06 5.13 -8.53
N GLY A 230 -26.08 4.31 -8.80
CA GLY A 230 -27.44 4.55 -8.32
C GLY A 230 -27.53 4.66 -6.80
N LYS A 231 -26.86 3.75 -6.07
CA LYS A 231 -26.81 3.76 -4.60
C LYS A 231 -26.13 5.01 -4.05
N VAL A 232 -24.95 5.37 -4.58
CA VAL A 232 -24.20 6.55 -4.11
C VAL A 232 -24.95 7.86 -4.45
N ARG A 233 -25.62 7.91 -5.61
CA ARG A 233 -26.50 9.04 -5.96
C ARG A 233 -27.64 9.20 -4.96
N GLN A 234 -28.28 8.10 -4.57
CA GLN A 234 -29.35 8.13 -3.57
C GLN A 234 -28.82 8.53 -2.19
N LEU A 235 -27.64 8.02 -1.83
CA LEU A 235 -26.96 8.39 -0.59
C LEU A 235 -26.76 9.91 -0.51
N LEU A 236 -26.19 10.52 -1.55
CA LEU A 236 -25.90 11.96 -1.62
C LEU A 236 -27.14 12.85 -1.46
N LYS A 237 -28.31 12.44 -2.00
CA LYS A 237 -29.57 13.20 -1.87
C LYS A 237 -30.07 13.37 -0.43
N GLY A 238 -29.67 12.49 0.49
CA GLY A 238 -30.13 12.50 1.88
C GLY A 238 -29.10 13.05 2.88
N THR A 239 -28.06 13.74 2.43
CA THR A 239 -26.91 14.10 3.28
C THR A 239 -27.03 15.43 4.02
N GLU A 240 -27.93 16.33 3.62
CA GLU A 240 -27.96 17.72 4.13
C GLU A 240 -28.20 17.79 5.65
N ASP A 241 -29.04 16.91 6.20
CA ASP A 241 -29.36 16.85 7.64
C ASP A 241 -28.82 15.58 8.32
N LYS A 242 -27.99 14.80 7.62
CA LYS A 242 -27.54 13.50 8.12
C LYS A 242 -26.28 13.64 8.99
N SER A 243 -26.37 13.21 10.24
CA SER A 243 -25.22 13.15 11.15
C SER A 243 -24.05 12.37 10.53
N GLY A 244 -22.83 12.90 10.66
CA GLY A 244 -21.60 12.32 10.10
C GLY A 244 -21.22 12.85 8.72
N TRP A 245 -22.12 13.56 8.02
CA TRP A 245 -21.80 14.22 6.76
C TRP A 245 -21.42 15.68 6.97
N ASN A 246 -20.39 16.13 6.25
CA ASN A 246 -20.02 17.53 6.15
C ASN A 246 -19.78 17.90 4.68
N GLN A 247 -19.54 19.20 4.42
CA GLN A 247 -19.34 19.72 3.07
C GLN A 247 -18.18 19.03 2.33
N GLN A 248 -17.08 18.74 3.01
CA GLN A 248 -15.90 18.08 2.43
C GLN A 248 -16.19 16.61 2.06
N ALA A 249 -16.86 15.86 2.94
CA ALA A 249 -17.26 14.48 2.70
C ALA A 249 -18.22 14.38 1.49
N ARG A 250 -19.15 15.33 1.36
CA ARG A 250 -20.03 15.45 0.18
C ARG A 250 -19.21 15.72 -1.08
N ALA A 251 -18.29 16.68 -1.03
CA ALA A 251 -17.40 16.99 -2.16
C ALA A 251 -16.57 15.77 -2.60
N GLN A 252 -15.94 15.06 -1.66
CA GLN A 252 -15.15 13.85 -1.94
C GLN A 252 -16.02 12.75 -2.56
N THR A 253 -17.24 12.56 -2.05
CA THR A 253 -18.19 11.58 -2.58
C THR A 253 -18.67 11.95 -4.00
N TRP A 254 -18.94 13.24 -4.26
CA TRP A 254 -19.28 13.72 -5.60
C TRP A 254 -18.12 13.52 -6.60
N VAL A 255 -16.87 13.72 -6.18
CA VAL A 255 -15.69 13.41 -7.03
C VAL A 255 -15.66 11.93 -7.38
N ILE A 256 -15.81 11.03 -6.40
CA ILE A 256 -15.82 9.58 -6.63
C ILE A 256 -16.96 9.18 -7.59
N LEU A 257 -18.14 9.77 -7.42
CA LEU A 257 -19.28 9.54 -8.30
C LEU A 257 -19.01 10.02 -9.73
N GLY A 258 -18.43 11.23 -9.89
CA GLY A 258 -18.06 11.79 -11.18
C GLY A 258 -17.02 10.94 -11.92
N ASP A 259 -15.96 10.54 -11.22
CA ASP A 259 -14.91 9.67 -11.78
C ASP A 259 -15.49 8.32 -12.22
N SER A 260 -16.40 7.75 -11.43
CA SER A 260 -17.02 6.46 -11.74
C SER A 260 -17.97 6.55 -12.94
N LEU A 261 -18.68 7.68 -13.10
CA LEU A 261 -19.53 7.97 -14.25
C LEU A 261 -18.71 8.17 -15.52
N GLN A 262 -17.54 8.82 -15.42
CA GLN A 262 -16.62 8.93 -16.55
C GLN A 262 -16.15 7.55 -17.01
N ILE A 263 -15.68 6.70 -16.08
CA ILE A 263 -15.25 5.33 -16.38
C ILE A 263 -16.40 4.52 -17.00
N LEU A 264 -17.63 4.64 -16.49
CA LEU A 264 -18.79 3.97 -17.10
C LEU A 264 -19.03 4.45 -18.55
N GLY A 265 -18.90 5.75 -18.81
CA GLY A 265 -19.05 6.31 -20.15
C GLY A 265 -18.00 5.78 -21.12
N GLU A 266 -16.75 5.63 -20.69
CA GLU A 266 -15.65 5.04 -21.45
C GLU A 266 -15.87 3.54 -21.69
N GLU A 267 -16.29 2.80 -20.66
CA GLU A 267 -16.54 1.35 -20.69
C GLU A 267 -17.71 0.94 -21.59
N LYS A 268 -18.77 1.75 -21.62
CA LYS A 268 -20.05 1.40 -22.28
C LYS A 268 -20.37 2.29 -23.48
N GLY A 269 -19.55 3.29 -23.79
CA GLY A 269 -19.82 4.26 -24.86
C GLY A 269 -21.05 5.13 -24.56
N GLU A 270 -21.37 5.34 -23.28
CA GLU A 270 -22.61 5.99 -22.86
C GLU A 270 -22.44 7.50 -22.68
N HIS A 271 -22.90 8.27 -23.66
CA HIS A 271 -22.89 9.73 -23.61
C HIS A 271 -23.56 10.29 -22.34
N GLN A 272 -24.67 9.70 -21.92
CA GLN A 272 -25.42 10.13 -20.73
C GLN A 272 -24.57 10.03 -19.45
N ALA A 273 -23.69 9.03 -19.35
CA ALA A 273 -22.81 8.88 -18.19
C ALA A 273 -21.82 10.06 -18.08
N PHE A 274 -21.28 10.55 -19.21
CA PHE A 274 -20.43 11.73 -19.23
C PHE A 274 -21.18 13.02 -18.85
N VAL A 275 -22.43 13.19 -19.31
CA VAL A 275 -23.27 14.33 -18.93
C VAL A 275 -23.50 14.36 -17.42
N GLU A 276 -23.78 13.20 -16.83
CA GLU A 276 -23.93 13.07 -15.38
C GLU A 276 -22.62 13.26 -14.62
N ALA A 277 -21.47 12.83 -15.16
CA ALA A 277 -20.17 13.10 -14.58
C ALA A 277 -19.91 14.61 -14.48
N ILE A 278 -20.23 15.37 -15.54
CA ILE A 278 -20.14 16.84 -15.53
C ILE A 278 -21.03 17.45 -14.45
N GLN A 279 -22.25 16.91 -14.26
CA GLN A 279 -23.14 17.37 -13.19
C GLN A 279 -22.54 17.08 -11.80
N ALA A 280 -21.99 15.88 -11.57
CA ALA A 280 -21.33 15.53 -10.32
C ALA A 280 -20.16 16.48 -10.01
N TYR A 281 -19.30 16.78 -10.98
CA TYR A 281 -18.21 17.74 -10.78
C TYR A 281 -18.70 19.18 -10.52
N ARG A 282 -19.84 19.59 -11.08
CA ARG A 282 -20.46 20.87 -10.75
C ARG A 282 -20.96 20.92 -9.31
N GLU A 283 -21.48 19.81 -8.75
CA GLU A 283 -21.85 19.74 -7.34
C GLU A 283 -20.62 19.92 -6.43
N VAL A 284 -19.46 19.35 -6.80
CA VAL A 284 -18.20 19.58 -6.06
C VAL A 284 -17.88 21.07 -5.92
N LEU A 285 -18.15 21.88 -6.95
CA LEU A 285 -17.90 23.33 -6.91
C LEU A 285 -18.86 24.08 -5.97
N LYS A 286 -20.06 23.54 -5.73
CA LYS A 286 -20.99 24.08 -4.73
C LYS A 286 -20.60 23.68 -3.31
N GLU A 287 -19.95 22.52 -3.15
CA GLU A 287 -19.45 22.04 -1.86
C GLU A 287 -18.08 22.66 -1.52
N ARG A 288 -17.23 22.94 -2.50
CA ARG A 288 -15.97 23.67 -2.31
C ARG A 288 -16.18 25.14 -2.63
N ILE A 289 -17.07 25.81 -1.90
CA ILE A 289 -17.25 27.27 -2.04
C ILE A 289 -15.89 27.91 -1.70
N ARG A 290 -15.24 28.51 -2.70
CA ARG A 290 -14.05 29.35 -2.50
C ARG A 290 -14.35 30.28 -1.33
N LYS A 291 -13.60 30.17 -0.21
CA LYS A 291 -13.47 31.32 0.69
C LYS A 291 -13.10 32.49 -0.22
N ARG A 292 -14.02 33.46 -0.31
CA ARG A 292 -13.74 34.70 -1.02
C ARG A 292 -12.43 35.22 -0.44
N VAL A 293 -11.41 35.30 -1.27
CA VAL A 293 -10.24 36.11 -0.95
C VAL A 293 -10.79 37.53 -0.79
N PRO A 294 -10.70 38.18 0.39
CA PRO A 294 -10.96 39.60 0.45
C PRO A 294 -9.99 40.25 -0.51
N LEU A 295 -10.50 40.97 -1.50
CA LEU A 295 -9.70 41.91 -2.26
C LEU A 295 -9.54 43.12 -1.34
N ASP A 296 -8.52 43.10 -0.50
CA ASP A 296 -7.97 44.29 0.14
C ASP A 296 -6.66 44.67 -0.58
#